data_AF-A0A238VGQ9-F1
#
_entry.id   AF-A0A238VGQ9-F1
#
_cell.length_a   1.000
_cell.length_b   1.000
_cell.length_c   1.000
_cell.angle_alpha   90.00
_cell.angle_beta   90.00
_cell.angle_gamma   90.00
#
_symmetry.space_group_name_H-M   'P 1'
#
loop_
_entity.id
_entity.type
_entity.pdbx_description
1 polymer ?
#
loop_
_entity_poly.entity_id
_entity_poly.type
_entity_poly.pdbx_seq_one_letter_code
_entity_poly.pdbx_strand_id
1 'polypeptide(L)'
;MESQLLFLSDLNFNLEVWKRELKFQESEMDYFEEKLEHIAMRDLGNDVMAQLEVFQNKIIRERHVMGELRHRIRMKKREIAQAKYDNNSEVKFHEKQVLLKDQMKTFVKMHYELKEDMMDFFLKYL
;
A
#
# COMPACT_ATOMS: atom_id res chain seq x y z
N MET A 1 5.88 22.95 23.59
CA MET A 1 5.60 21.57 24.05
C MET A 1 4.24 21.06 23.59
N GLU A 2 3.12 21.76 23.86
CA GLU A 2 1.77 21.31 23.44
C GLU A 2 1.61 21.12 21.92
N SER A 3 2.07 22.06 21.10
CA SER A 3 1.98 21.98 19.63
C SER A 3 2.75 20.79 19.03
N GLN A 4 3.86 20.39 19.66
CA GLN A 4 4.68 19.27 19.20
C GLN A 4 4.09 17.91 19.61
N LEU A 5 3.48 17.83 20.80
CA LEU A 5 2.75 16.64 21.25
C LEU A 5 1.54 16.36 20.34
N LEU A 6 0.79 17.40 19.97
CA LEU A 6 -0.31 17.31 19.00
C LEU A 6 0.20 16.80 17.63
N PHE A 7 1.27 17.38 17.11
CA PHE A 7 1.88 16.95 15.85
C PHE A 7 2.32 15.47 15.85
N LEU A 8 2.96 15.00 16.93
CA LEU A 8 3.37 13.59 17.07
C LEU A 8 2.16 12.66 17.21
N SER A 9 1.06 13.13 17.79
CA SER A 9 -0.21 12.40 17.85
C SER A 9 -0.80 12.23 16.45
N ASP A 10 -0.91 13.32 15.68
CA ASP A 10 -1.48 13.31 14.33
C ASP A 10 -0.65 12.47 13.35
N LEU A 11 0.69 12.52 13.46
CA LEU A 11 1.57 11.66 12.68
C LEU A 11 1.38 10.18 13.03
N ASN A 12 1.30 9.82 14.31
CA ASN A 12 1.02 8.45 14.71
C ASN A 12 -0.32 7.95 14.19
N PHE A 13 -1.34 8.80 14.25
CA PHE A 13 -2.66 8.51 13.68
C PHE A 13 -2.56 8.19 12.19
N ASN A 14 -1.92 9.05 11.40
CA ASN A 14 -1.74 8.83 9.96
C ASN A 14 -1.00 7.52 9.65
N LEU A 15 0.06 7.20 10.40
CA LEU A 15 0.82 5.95 10.23
C LEU A 15 -0.03 4.70 10.51
N GLU A 16 -0.92 4.75 11.50
CA GLU A 16 -1.84 3.64 11.78
C GLU A 16 -2.92 3.49 10.71
N VAL A 17 -3.46 4.60 10.21
CA VAL A 17 -4.43 4.60 9.11
C VAL A 17 -3.79 3.97 7.87
N TRP A 18 -2.61 4.43 7.45
CA TRP A 18 -1.91 3.87 6.30
C TRP A 18 -1.55 2.40 6.49
N LYS A 19 -1.19 1.97 7.70
CA LYS A 19 -0.94 0.55 7.96
C LYS A 19 -2.19 -0.31 7.76
N ARG A 20 -3.37 0.18 8.16
CA ARG A 20 -4.65 -0.52 7.95
C ARG A 20 -5.03 -0.55 6.48
N GLU A 21 -4.84 0.56 5.78
CA GLU A 21 -5.06 0.68 4.34
C GLU A 21 -4.23 -0.35 3.56
N LEU A 22 -2.92 -0.41 3.80
CA LEU A 22 -2.04 -1.39 3.16
C LEU A 22 -2.44 -2.84 3.45
N LYS A 23 -2.98 -3.11 4.64
CA LYS A 23 -3.46 -4.46 4.98
C LYS A 23 -4.74 -4.80 4.22
N PHE A 24 -5.64 -3.84 4.06
CA PHE A 24 -6.86 -4.01 3.28
C PHE A 24 -6.53 -4.27 1.81
N GLN A 25 -5.67 -3.43 1.23
CA GLN A 25 -5.21 -3.54 -0.14
C GLN A 25 -4.48 -4.87 -0.41
N GLU A 26 -3.67 -5.35 0.55
CA GLU A 26 -3.04 -6.68 0.48
C GLU A 26 -4.09 -7.80 0.40
N SER A 27 -5.12 -7.78 1.27
CA SER A 27 -6.18 -8.78 1.20
C SER A 27 -7.02 -8.72 -0.08
N GLU A 28 -7.16 -7.52 -0.67
CA GLU A 28 -7.82 -7.35 -1.96
C GLU A 28 -6.99 -7.97 -3.10
N MET A 29 -5.66 -7.80 -3.07
CA MET A 29 -4.76 -8.45 -4.03
C MET A 29 -4.78 -9.98 -3.91
N ASP A 30 -4.83 -10.52 -2.68
CA ASP A 30 -4.97 -11.97 -2.47
C ASP A 30 -6.26 -12.50 -3.11
N TYR A 31 -7.37 -11.77 -2.94
CA TYR A 31 -8.65 -12.14 -3.55
C TYR A 31 -8.63 -12.06 -5.08
N PHE A 32 -7.99 -11.04 -5.64
CA PHE A 32 -7.88 -10.90 -7.10
C PHE A 32 -6.99 -11.98 -7.71
N GLU A 33 -5.91 -12.38 -7.04
CA GLU A 33 -5.05 -13.47 -7.49
C GLU A 33 -5.83 -14.79 -7.55
N GLU A 34 -6.63 -15.11 -6.54
CA GLU A 34 -7.53 -16.27 -6.55
C GLU A 34 -8.47 -16.27 -7.76
N LYS A 35 -9.05 -15.10 -8.12
CA LYS A 35 -9.94 -14.98 -9.28
C LYS A 35 -9.20 -15.13 -10.61
N LEU A 36 -7.98 -14.63 -10.71
CA LEU A 36 -7.12 -14.87 -11.87
C LEU A 36 -6.81 -16.36 -12.03
N GLU A 37 -6.52 -17.10 -10.95
CA GLU A 37 -6.30 -18.54 -11.00
C GLU A 37 -7.52 -19.30 -11.54
N HIS A 38 -8.73 -18.94 -11.10
CA HIS A 38 -9.96 -19.54 -11.62
C HIS A 38 -10.16 -19.33 -13.13
N ILE A 39 -9.77 -18.16 -13.64
CA ILE A 39 -9.85 -17.85 -15.07
C ILE A 39 -8.80 -18.64 -15.85
N ALA A 40 -7.59 -18.77 -15.31
CA ALA A 40 -6.50 -19.52 -15.93
C ALA A 40 -6.86 -21.01 -16.17
N MET A 41 -7.73 -21.58 -15.35
CA MET A 41 -8.20 -22.96 -15.50
C MET A 41 -9.13 -23.20 -16.71
N ARG A 42 -9.67 -22.15 -17.34
CA ARG A 42 -10.75 -22.26 -18.35
C ARG A 42 -10.28 -22.36 -19.81
N ASP A 43 -8.97 -22.41 -20.08
CA ASP A 43 -8.35 -22.43 -21.42
C ASP A 43 -9.00 -21.45 -22.43
N LEU A 44 -8.82 -20.15 -22.15
CA LEU A 44 -9.46 -19.04 -22.88
C LEU A 44 -8.64 -18.52 -24.08
N GLY A 45 -7.62 -19.27 -24.50
CA GLY A 45 -6.71 -18.88 -25.58
C GLY A 45 -5.57 -17.94 -25.16
N ASN A 46 -4.60 -17.81 -26.06
CA ASN A 46 -3.31 -17.15 -25.77
C ASN A 46 -3.43 -15.66 -25.42
N ASP A 47 -4.37 -14.94 -26.04
CA ASP A 47 -4.53 -13.50 -25.81
C ASP A 47 -5.06 -13.18 -24.41
N VAL A 48 -5.94 -14.03 -23.88
CA VAL A 48 -6.46 -13.90 -22.51
C VAL A 48 -5.37 -14.29 -21.51
N MET A 49 -4.59 -15.34 -21.81
CA MET A 49 -3.50 -15.76 -20.95
C MET A 49 -2.40 -14.70 -20.83
N ALA A 50 -2.08 -13.99 -21.92
CA ALA A 50 -1.14 -12.87 -21.89
C ALA A 50 -1.63 -11.71 -21.01
N GLN A 51 -2.94 -11.38 -21.05
CA GLN A 51 -3.52 -10.37 -20.16
C GLN A 51 -3.44 -10.80 -18.69
N LEU A 52 -3.69 -12.08 -18.42
CA LEU A 52 -3.61 -12.68 -17.09
C LEU A 52 -2.19 -12.56 -16.51
N GLU A 53 -1.16 -12.83 -17.32
CA GLU A 53 0.24 -12.65 -16.95
C GLU A 53 0.58 -11.16 -16.66
N VAL A 54 0.04 -10.23 -17.45
CA VAL A 54 0.20 -8.79 -17.17
C VAL A 54 -0.39 -8.44 -15.81
N PHE A 55 -1.58 -8.94 -15.46
CA PHE A 55 -2.18 -8.69 -14.15
C PHE A 55 -1.39 -9.31 -13.00
N GLN A 56 -0.94 -10.56 -13.14
CA GLN A 56 -0.08 -11.17 -12.13
C GLN A 56 1.21 -10.37 -11.89
N ASN A 57 1.85 -9.89 -12.96
CA ASN A 57 3.02 -9.03 -12.85
C ASN A 57 2.72 -7.70 -12.12
N LYS A 58 1.55 -7.10 -12.37
CA LYS A 58 1.11 -5.90 -11.65
C LYS A 58 0.89 -6.18 -10.16
N ILE A 59 0.24 -7.30 -9.80
CA ILE A 59 0.03 -7.73 -8.39
C ILE A 59 1.36 -7.93 -7.67
N ILE A 60 2.33 -8.60 -8.30
CA ILE A 60 3.65 -8.82 -7.70
C ILE A 60 4.34 -7.48 -7.38
N ARG A 61 4.28 -6.51 -8.31
CA ARG A 61 4.84 -5.17 -8.10
C ARG A 61 4.13 -4.41 -6.98
N GLU A 62 2.80 -4.45 -6.96
CA GLU A 62 1.97 -3.88 -5.90
C GLU A 62 2.38 -4.43 -4.52
N ARG A 63 2.47 -5.75 -4.38
CA ARG A 63 2.91 -6.41 -3.14
C ARG A 63 4.30 -5.97 -2.70
N HIS A 64 5.23 -5.82 -3.64
CA HIS A 64 6.56 -5.30 -3.36
C HIS A 64 6.51 -3.88 -2.79
N VAL A 65 5.77 -2.97 -3.44
CA VAL A 65 5.61 -1.58 -2.99
C VAL A 65 4.92 -1.50 -1.62
N MET A 66 3.86 -2.29 -1.39
CA MET A 66 3.20 -2.41 -0.08
C MET A 66 4.19 -2.84 1.02
N GLY A 67 5.07 -3.79 0.72
CA GLY A 67 6.13 -4.24 1.62
C GLY A 67 7.09 -3.11 2.01
N GLU A 68 7.56 -2.33 1.03
CA GLU A 68 8.41 -1.17 1.26
C GLU A 68 7.71 -0.09 2.12
N LEU A 69 6.47 0.25 1.78
CA LEU A 69 5.69 1.25 2.52
C LEU A 69 5.45 0.81 3.96
N ARG A 70 5.12 -0.46 4.18
CA ARG A 70 4.96 -1.06 5.53
C ARG A 70 6.26 -1.00 6.33
N HIS A 71 7.40 -1.27 5.69
CA HIS A 71 8.69 -1.13 6.31
C HIS A 71 8.97 0.33 6.72
N ARG A 72 8.75 1.29 5.82
CA ARG A 72 8.93 2.74 6.10
C ARG A 72 8.04 3.21 7.24
N ILE A 73 6.77 2.80 7.27
CA ILE A 73 5.84 3.08 8.38
C ILE A 73 6.39 2.54 9.69
N ARG A 74 6.86 1.28 9.72
CA ARG A 74 7.44 0.68 10.93
C ARG A 74 8.66 1.46 11.44
N MET A 75 9.55 1.87 10.54
CA MET A 75 10.72 2.68 10.90
C MET A 75 10.32 4.03 11.48
N LYS A 76 9.35 4.73 10.86
CA LYS A 76 8.82 5.99 11.36
C LYS A 76 8.19 5.88 12.75
N LYS A 77 7.43 4.81 13.01
CA LYS A 77 6.86 4.57 14.34
C LYS A 77 7.94 4.36 15.41
N ARG A 78 9.04 3.68 15.07
CA ARG A 78 10.19 3.52 15.98
C ARG A 78 10.87 4.86 16.26
N GLU A 79 11.08 5.68 15.22
CA GLU A 79 11.64 7.04 15.38
C GLU A 79 10.78 7.90 16.31
N ILE A 80 9.45 7.86 16.17
CA ILE A 80 8.54 8.60 17.05
C ILE A 80 8.56 8.08 18.48
N ALA A 81 8.63 6.76 18.68
CA ALA A 81 8.72 6.17 20.01
C ALA A 81 10.02 6.57 20.72
N GLN A 82 11.15 6.58 20.00
CA GLN A 82 12.44 7.01 20.53
C GLN A 82 12.45 8.50 20.89
N ALA A 83 11.90 9.35 20.02
CA ALA A 83 11.81 10.80 20.27
C ALA A 83 10.98 11.14 21.52
N LYS A 84 9.95 10.35 21.83
CA LYS A 84 9.18 10.48 23.07
C LYS A 84 9.98 10.09 24.32
N TYR A 85 10.91 9.13 24.21
CA TYR A 85 11.73 8.66 25.32
C TYR A 85 12.88 9.63 25.64
N ASP A 86 13.55 10.16 24.61
CA ASP A 86 14.75 10.99 24.78
C ASP A 86 14.47 12.45 25.20
N ASN A 87 13.19 12.87 25.32
CA ASN A 87 12.78 14.27 25.53
C ASN A 87 13.45 15.28 24.58
N ASN A 88 13.97 14.80 23.46
CA ASN A 88 14.78 15.58 22.54
C ASN A 88 13.85 16.25 21.53
N SER A 89 13.50 17.50 21.83
CA SER A 89 12.43 18.30 21.19
C SER A 89 12.71 18.71 19.74
N GLU A 90 13.91 18.47 19.22
CA GLU A 90 14.32 18.87 17.86
C GLU A 90 14.23 17.70 16.88
N VAL A 91 12.99 17.30 16.68
CA VAL A 91 12.66 16.27 15.74
C VAL A 91 12.56 16.91 14.34
N LYS A 92 13.66 16.87 13.57
CA LYS A 92 13.69 17.25 12.14
C LYS A 92 12.91 16.21 11.29
N PHE A 93 11.59 16.15 11.41
CA PHE A 93 10.74 15.17 10.69
C PHE A 93 10.05 15.68 9.43
N HIS A 94 10.07 16.99 9.15
CA HIS A 94 9.19 17.56 8.11
C HIS A 94 9.46 17.01 6.69
N GLU A 95 10.70 16.98 6.22
CA GLU A 95 10.99 16.58 4.83
C GLU A 95 10.73 15.09 4.55
N LYS A 96 11.19 14.20 5.43
CA LYS A 96 11.00 12.74 5.26
C LYS A 96 9.54 12.31 5.42
N GLN A 97 8.72 13.07 6.15
CA GLN A 97 7.30 12.78 6.33
C GLN A 97 6.46 13.18 5.10
N VAL A 98 6.78 14.32 4.48
CA VAL A 98 6.16 14.73 3.20
C VAL A 98 6.38 13.63 2.15
N LEU A 99 7.59 13.08 2.08
CA LEU A 99 7.90 11.99 1.15
C LEU A 99 7.02 10.74 1.35
N LEU A 100 6.84 10.26 2.59
CA LEU A 100 6.03 9.06 2.84
C LEU A 100 4.53 9.30 2.54
N LYS A 101 4.02 10.49 2.86
CA LYS A 101 2.65 10.89 2.54
C LYS A 101 2.41 10.86 1.03
N ASP A 102 3.31 11.44 0.25
CA ASP A 102 3.17 11.51 -1.20
C ASP A 102 3.30 10.13 -1.85
N GLN A 103 4.17 9.27 -1.30
CA GLN A 103 4.29 7.87 -1.72
C GLN A 103 3.02 7.07 -1.43
N MET A 104 2.44 7.20 -0.22
CA MET A 104 1.16 6.57 0.11
C MET A 104 0.03 7.06 -0.80
N LYS A 105 -0.03 8.37 -1.08
CA LYS A 105 -1.04 8.94 -1.98
C LYS A 105 -0.91 8.38 -3.40
N THR A 106 0.32 8.33 -3.92
CA THR A 106 0.59 7.78 -5.26
C THR A 106 0.24 6.31 -5.31
N PHE A 107 0.62 5.55 -4.28
CA PHE A 107 0.30 4.13 -4.18
C PHE A 107 -1.22 3.87 -4.18
N VAL A 108 -1.97 4.57 -3.33
CA VAL A 108 -3.44 4.41 -3.27
C VAL A 108 -4.10 4.70 -4.62
N LYS A 109 -3.63 5.72 -5.36
CA LYS A 109 -4.14 6.03 -6.70
C LYS A 109 -3.87 4.90 -7.69
N MET A 110 -2.62 4.41 -7.74
CA MET A 110 -2.24 3.33 -8.67
C MET A 110 -2.96 2.01 -8.34
N HIS A 111 -3.11 1.70 -7.05
CA HIS A 111 -3.84 0.53 -6.60
C HIS A 111 -5.31 0.57 -7.07
N TYR A 112 -5.95 1.73 -6.93
CA TYR A 112 -7.32 1.92 -7.38
C TYR A 112 -7.46 1.77 -8.90
N GLU A 113 -6.53 2.32 -9.68
CA GLU A 113 -6.50 2.16 -11.15
C GLU A 113 -6.34 0.67 -11.53
N LEU A 114 -5.41 -0.06 -10.88
CA LEU A 114 -5.27 -1.51 -11.09
C LEU A 114 -6.55 -2.26 -10.76
N LYS A 115 -7.20 -1.92 -9.64
CA LYS A 115 -8.45 -2.54 -9.22
C LYS A 115 -9.55 -2.37 -10.28
N GLU A 116 -9.70 -1.18 -10.85
CA GLU A 116 -10.68 -0.94 -11.93
C GLU A 116 -10.36 -1.80 -13.15
N ASP A 117 -9.10 -1.79 -13.62
CA ASP A 117 -8.66 -2.62 -14.76
C ASP A 117 -8.98 -4.11 -14.52
N MET A 118 -8.73 -4.61 -13.31
CA MET A 118 -8.95 -6.01 -12.94
C MET A 118 -10.44 -6.35 -12.85
N MET A 119 -11.26 -5.46 -12.29
CA MET A 119 -12.70 -5.65 -12.24
C MET A 119 -13.31 -5.73 -13.63
N ASP A 120 -12.90 -4.86 -14.56
CA ASP A 120 -13.36 -4.90 -15.94
C ASP A 120 -12.93 -6.19 -16.66
N PHE A 121 -11.75 -6.70 -16.34
CA PHE A 121 -11.29 -8.01 -16.82
C PHE A 121 -12.15 -9.14 -16.25
N PHE A 122 -12.41 -9.15 -14.94
CA PHE A 122 -13.24 -10.18 -14.30
C PHE A 122 -14.66 -10.21 -14.84
N LEU A 123 -15.28 -9.05 -15.09
CA LEU A 123 -16.62 -9.00 -15.69
C LEU A 123 -16.71 -9.69 -17.06
N LYS A 124 -15.58 -9.83 -17.78
CA LYS A 124 -15.55 -10.47 -19.11
C LYS A 124 -15.28 -11.97 -19.04
N TYR A 125 -14.55 -12.44 -18.02
CA TYR A 125 -13.96 -13.78 -18.04
C TYR A 125 -14.23 -14.65 -16.80
N LEU A 126 -14.69 -14.06 -15.69
CA LEU A 126 -15.06 -14.77 -14.46
C LEU A 126 -16.50 -15.29 -14.51
#